data_AF-A0A7J6SRQ7-F1
#
_entry.id   AF-A0A7J6SRQ7-F1
#
_cell.length_a   1.000
_cell.length_b   1.000
_cell.length_c   1.000
_cell.angle_alpha   90.00
_cell.angle_beta   90.00
_cell.angle_gamma   90.00
#
_symmetry.space_group_name_H-M   'P 1'
#
loop_
_entity.id
_entity.type
_entity.pdbx_description
1 polymer ?
#
loop_
_entity_poly.entity_id
_entity_poly.type
_entity_poly.pdbx_seq_one_letter_code
_entity_poly.pdbx_strand_id
1 'polypeptide(L)'
;MAWSIRWTYRFRINREEFGPTEREYLTRRALKMSEDDWRMVDDAEKEQLLERKLYEGDNLEEYLREREREERARLERSGAYRRYQRIRRAGPASYNYNED
;
A
#
# COMPACT_ATOMS: atom_id res chain seq x y z
N MET A 1 -12.60 12.83 15.42
CA MET A 1 -13.14 11.77 16.31
C MET A 1 -14.50 11.22 15.84
N ALA A 2 -15.50 12.06 15.53
CA ALA A 2 -16.86 11.59 15.18
C ALA A 2 -16.99 10.82 13.85
N TRP A 3 -16.00 10.90 12.95
CA TRP A 3 -16.03 10.17 11.66
C TRP A 3 -15.66 8.70 11.83
N SER A 4 -14.66 8.41 12.67
CA SER A 4 -14.17 7.07 12.99
C SER A 4 -15.25 6.21 13.66
N ILE A 5 -16.03 6.82 14.56
CA ILE A 5 -17.11 6.16 15.31
C ILE A 5 -18.30 5.84 14.40
N ARG A 6 -18.63 6.74 13.47
CA ARG A 6 -19.71 6.53 12.48
C ARG A 6 -19.40 5.39 11.52
N TRP A 7 -18.13 5.21 11.18
CA TRP A 7 -17.64 4.06 10.42
C TRP A 7 -17.71 2.79 11.26
N THR A 8 -17.10 2.75 12.45
CA THR A 8 -17.14 1.54 13.31
C THR A 8 -18.56 1.09 13.64
N TYR A 9 -19.52 2.01 13.81
CA TYR A 9 -20.94 1.68 13.99
C TYR A 9 -21.57 1.10 12.70
N ARG A 10 -21.27 1.67 11.52
CA ARG A 10 -21.73 1.13 10.22
C ARG A 10 -21.19 -0.28 9.93
N PHE A 11 -19.91 -0.54 10.23
CA PHE A 11 -19.25 -1.82 9.98
C PHE A 11 -19.66 -2.91 10.97
N ARG A 12 -19.83 -2.58 12.26
CA ARG A 12 -20.11 -3.57 13.30
C ARG A 12 -21.60 -3.89 13.44
N ILE A 13 -22.50 -2.99 13.03
CA ILE A 13 -23.95 -3.12 13.28
C ILE A 13 -24.74 -3.38 11.99
N ASN A 14 -24.36 -2.84 10.83
CA ASN A 14 -25.30 -2.86 9.71
C ASN A 14 -25.31 -4.12 8.85
N ARG A 15 -24.22 -4.93 8.81
CA ARG A 15 -24.17 -6.20 8.04
C ARG A 15 -24.84 -6.12 6.65
N GLU A 16 -24.92 -4.93 6.07
CA GLU A 16 -25.42 -4.74 4.71
C GLU A 16 -24.30 -5.25 3.83
N GLU A 17 -24.61 -6.29 3.06
CA GLU A 17 -23.70 -6.79 2.06
C GLU A 17 -23.46 -5.66 1.07
N PHE A 18 -22.33 -4.97 1.22
CA PHE A 18 -21.85 -4.05 0.19
C PHE A 18 -21.95 -4.78 -1.13
N GLY A 19 -22.61 -4.18 -2.11
CA GLY A 19 -22.71 -4.78 -3.44
C GLY A 19 -21.32 -5.01 -4.01
N PRO A 20 -21.16 -5.96 -4.95
CA PRO A 20 -19.88 -6.24 -5.58
C PRO A 20 -19.21 -4.96 -6.14
N THR A 21 -20.00 -4.07 -6.72
CA THR A 21 -19.55 -2.77 -7.27
C THR A 21 -19.05 -1.80 -6.18
N GLU A 22 -19.68 -1.76 -5.01
CA GLU A 22 -19.29 -0.85 -3.93
C GLU A 22 -18.00 -1.32 -3.26
N ARG A 23 -17.83 -2.65 -3.10
CA ARG A 23 -16.58 -3.24 -2.62
C ARG A 23 -15.43 -2.94 -3.55
N GLU A 24 -15.66 -3.03 -4.87
CA GLU A 24 -14.66 -2.70 -5.88
C GLU A 24 -14.26 -1.23 -5.82
N TYR A 25 -15.24 -0.31 -5.78
CA TYR A 25 -14.99 1.12 -5.68
C TYR A 25 -14.19 1.49 -4.42
N LEU A 26 -14.58 0.94 -3.27
CA LEU A 26 -13.91 1.20 -2.00
C LEU A 26 -12.47 0.64 -2.00
N THR A 27 -12.26 -0.55 -2.55
CA THR A 27 -10.94 -1.20 -2.64
C THR A 27 -10.01 -0.41 -3.55
N ARG A 28 -10.47 -0.03 -4.75
CA ARG A 28 -9.72 0.82 -5.67
C ARG A 28 -9.34 2.16 -5.01
N ARG A 29 -10.28 2.78 -4.29
CA ARG A 29 -10.05 4.05 -3.62
C ARG A 29 -9.06 3.92 -2.46
N ALA A 30 -9.11 2.83 -1.72
CA ALA A 30 -8.18 2.50 -0.65
C ALA A 30 -6.74 2.35 -1.18
N LEU A 31 -6.58 1.72 -2.35
CA LEU A 31 -5.30 1.52 -3.02
C LEU A 31 -4.80 2.75 -3.80
N LYS A 32 -5.59 3.84 -3.86
CA LYS A 32 -5.32 5.03 -4.68
C LYS A 32 -5.06 4.71 -6.17
N MET A 33 -5.66 3.63 -6.67
CA MET A 33 -5.52 3.24 -8.08
C MET A 33 -6.52 3.99 -8.97
N SER A 34 -6.09 4.36 -10.18
CA SER A 34 -7.01 4.86 -11.19
C SER A 34 -7.89 3.73 -11.74
N GLU A 35 -8.89 4.07 -12.54
CA GLU A 35 -9.79 3.06 -13.12
C GLU A 35 -9.06 2.24 -14.18
N ASP A 36 -8.17 2.92 -14.90
CA ASP A 36 -7.35 2.32 -15.95
C ASP A 36 -6.38 1.30 -15.34
N ASP A 37 -5.71 1.69 -14.25
CA ASP A 37 -4.83 0.78 -13.50
C ASP A 37 -5.61 -0.40 -12.95
N TRP A 38 -6.81 -0.18 -12.40
CA TRP A 38 -7.65 -1.25 -11.87
C TRP A 38 -8.11 -2.23 -12.96
N ARG A 39 -8.41 -1.75 -14.17
CA ARG A 39 -8.76 -2.60 -15.31
C ARG A 39 -7.61 -3.49 -15.76
N MET A 40 -6.36 -3.02 -15.59
CA MET A 40 -5.16 -3.80 -15.90
C MET A 40 -4.82 -4.87 -14.86
N VAL A 41 -5.41 -4.81 -13.66
CA VAL A 41 -5.24 -5.85 -12.64
C VAL A 41 -5.98 -7.11 -13.07
N ASP A 42 -5.34 -8.27 -12.90
CA ASP A 42 -5.95 -9.57 -13.14
C ASP A 42 -7.13 -9.81 -12.20
N ASP A 43 -8.17 -10.50 -12.67
CA ASP A 43 -9.37 -10.76 -11.87
C ASP A 43 -9.08 -11.59 -10.62
N ALA A 44 -8.10 -12.50 -10.68
CA ALA A 44 -7.64 -13.26 -9.51
C ALA A 44 -6.95 -12.38 -8.45
N GLU A 45 -6.27 -11.30 -8.87
CA GLU A 45 -5.66 -10.35 -7.94
C GLU A 45 -6.73 -9.39 -7.39
N LYS A 46 -7.69 -8.95 -8.21
CA LYS A 46 -8.86 -8.19 -7.75
C LYS A 46 -9.65 -8.95 -6.68
N GLU A 47 -9.89 -10.25 -6.89
CA GLU A 47 -10.62 -11.09 -5.94
C GLU A 47 -9.88 -11.21 -4.60
N GLN A 48 -8.55 -11.39 -4.61
CA GLN A 48 -7.74 -11.39 -3.39
C GLN A 48 -7.77 -10.04 -2.66
N LEU A 49 -7.73 -8.92 -3.39
CA LEU A 49 -7.83 -7.58 -2.80
C LEU A 49 -9.21 -7.33 -2.19
N LEU A 50 -10.28 -7.84 -2.81
CA LEU A 50 -11.64 -7.79 -2.30
C LEU A 50 -11.84 -8.70 -1.07
N GLU A 51 -11.22 -9.88 -1.06
CA GLU A 51 -11.27 -10.85 0.06
C GLU A 51 -10.55 -10.32 1.30
N ARG A 52 -9.44 -9.59 1.11
CA ARG A 52 -8.73 -8.88 2.19
C ARG A 52 -9.54 -7.73 2.81
N LYS A 53 -10.70 -7.38 2.23
CA LYS A 53 -11.59 -6.32 2.70
C LYS A 53 -10.82 -5.04 3.01
N LEU A 54 -10.03 -4.56 2.04
CA LEU A 54 -9.23 -3.33 2.16
C LEU A 54 -10.07 -2.07 2.36
N TYR A 55 -11.40 -2.19 2.21
CA TYR A 55 -12.35 -1.19 2.65
C TYR A 55 -12.48 -1.11 4.18
N GLU A 56 -11.94 -2.05 4.96
CA GLU A 56 -11.79 -1.92 6.40
C GLU A 56 -10.45 -1.23 6.70
N GLY A 57 -10.49 -0.11 7.44
CA GLY A 57 -9.31 0.73 7.65
C GLY A 57 -8.13 0.00 8.30
N ASP A 58 -8.41 -0.93 9.22
CA ASP A 58 -7.38 -1.76 9.87
C ASP A 58 -6.69 -2.69 8.86
N ASN A 59 -7.45 -3.33 7.97
CA ASN A 59 -6.91 -4.22 6.94
C ASN A 59 -6.11 -3.44 5.88
N LEU A 60 -6.55 -2.22 5.55
CA LEU A 60 -5.80 -1.33 4.67
C LEU A 60 -4.45 -0.95 5.27
N GLU A 61 -4.42 -0.58 6.56
CA GLU A 61 -3.17 -0.22 7.22
C GLU A 61 -2.20 -1.41 7.27
N GLU A 62 -2.71 -2.61 7.58
CA GLU A 62 -1.91 -3.82 7.56
C GLU A 62 -1.37 -4.13 6.16
N TYR A 63 -2.21 -4.04 5.12
CA TYR A 63 -1.81 -4.25 3.74
C TYR A 63 -0.75 -3.25 3.27
N LEU A 64 -0.92 -1.96 3.58
CA LEU A 64 0.07 -0.93 3.24
C LEU A 64 1.40 -1.17 3.97
N ARG A 65 1.34 -1.60 5.23
CA ARG A 65 2.52 -1.95 6.02
C ARG A 65 3.24 -3.18 5.46
N GLU A 66 2.50 -4.18 5.00
CA GLU A 66 3.05 -5.36 4.31
C GLU A 66 3.74 -4.96 3.00
N ARG A 67 3.06 -4.18 2.15
CA ARG A 67 3.62 -3.66 0.88
C ARG A 67 4.86 -2.80 1.10
N GLU A 68 4.86 -1.94 2.11
CA GLU A 68 6.04 -1.15 2.47
C GLU A 68 7.20 -2.04 2.91
N ARG A 69 6.94 -3.09 3.69
CA ARG A 69 7.97 -4.06 4.11
C ARG A 69 8.54 -4.82 2.91
N GLU A 70 7.69 -5.25 1.97
CA GLU A 70 8.12 -5.93 0.74
C GLU A 70 8.97 -5.03 -0.15
N GLU A 71 8.50 -3.80 -0.42
CA GLU A 71 9.26 -2.82 -1.21
C GLU A 71 10.57 -2.46 -0.52
N ARG A 72 10.55 -2.26 0.81
CA ARG A 72 11.76 -2.03 1.59
C ARG A 72 12.73 -3.22 1.52
N ALA A 73 12.25 -4.45 1.63
CA ALA A 73 13.07 -5.65 1.50
C ALA A 73 13.64 -5.78 0.07
N ARG A 74 12.87 -5.43 -0.95
CA ARG A 74 13.30 -5.39 -2.36
C ARG A 74 14.40 -4.34 -2.56
N LEU A 75 14.21 -3.15 -2.01
CA LEU A 75 15.22 -2.09 -2.02
C LEU A 75 16.49 -2.56 -1.30
N GLU A 76 16.38 -3.15 -0.11
CA GLU A 76 17.51 -3.70 0.65
C GLU A 76 18.27 -4.82 -0.08
N ARG A 77 17.56 -5.61 -0.90
CA ARG A 77 18.16 -6.59 -1.82
C ARG A 77 18.88 -5.93 -2.99
N SER A 78 18.44 -4.75 -3.43
CA SER A 78 19.08 -4.03 -4.53
C SER A 78 20.49 -3.54 -4.18
N GLY A 79 21.42 -3.66 -5.13
CA GLY A 79 22.78 -3.13 -4.99
C GLY A 79 22.83 -1.61 -4.86
N ALA A 80 21.88 -0.91 -5.49
CA ALA A 80 21.78 0.55 -5.47
C ALA A 80 21.47 1.10 -4.07
N TYR A 81 20.50 0.50 -3.35
CA TYR A 81 20.18 0.90 -1.98
C TYR A 81 21.36 0.67 -1.03
N ARG A 82 22.09 -0.45 -1.18
CA ARG A 82 23.29 -0.73 -0.36
C ARG A 82 24.41 0.28 -0.62
N ARG A 83 24.58 0.76 -1.85
CA ARG A 83 25.52 1.84 -2.19
C ARG A 83 25.08 3.17 -1.57
N TYR A 84 23.80 3.52 -1.71
CA TYR A 84 23.22 4.72 -1.08
C TYR A 84 23.39 4.73 0.44
N GLN A 85 23.10 3.60 1.12
CA GLN A 85 23.29 3.47 2.56
C GLN A 85 24.75 3.64 2.99
N ARG A 86 25.72 3.17 2.20
CA ARG A 86 27.16 3.40 2.46
C ARG A 86 27.52 4.87 2.38
N ILE A 87 27.09 5.57 1.34
CA ILE A 87 27.33 7.02 1.18
C ILE A 87 26.69 7.80 2.33
N ARG A 88 25.44 7.47 2.69
CA ARG A 88 24.73 8.08 3.82
C ARG A 88 25.45 7.87 5.15
N ARG A 89 26.05 6.70 5.38
CA ARG A 89 26.83 6.40 6.60
C ARG A 89 28.22 7.03 6.59
N ALA A 90 28.86 7.17 5.43
CA ALA A 90 30.19 7.74 5.28
C ALA A 90 30.22 9.27 5.44
N GLY A 91 29.06 9.93 5.32
CA GLY A 91 28.95 11.38 5.48
C GLY A 91 29.54 12.17 4.28
N PRO A 92 29.42 13.50 4.27
CA PRO A 92 29.77 14.35 3.12
C PRO A 92 31.26 14.30 2.71
N ALA A 93 32.14 13.67 3.51
CA ALA A 93 33.57 13.56 3.22
C ALA A 93 33.94 12.46 2.21
N SER A 94 33.01 11.57 1.80
CA SER A 94 33.33 10.44 0.91
C SER A 94 33.03 10.67 -0.57
N TYR A 95 32.44 11.82 -0.94
CA TYR A 95 32.18 12.16 -2.35
C TYR A 95 33.43 12.83 -2.92
N ASN A 96 34.43 12.03 -3.27
CA ASN A 96 35.59 12.53 -4.00
C ASN A 96 35.16 12.76 -5.45
N TYR A 97 34.87 14.02 -5.80
CA TYR A 97 34.85 14.49 -7.20
C TYR A 97 36.28 14.40 -7.74
N ASN A 98 36.70 13.22 -8.19
CA ASN A 98 37.83 13.12 -9.10
C ASN A 98 37.25 12.57 -10.41
N GLU A 99 36.64 13.47 -11.18
CA GLU A 99 36.48 13.34 -12.62
C GLU A 99 37.78 13.86 -13.25
N ASP A 100 38.50 12.98 -13.94
CA ASP A 100 39.53 13.28 -14.94
C ASP A 100 38.95 12.85 -16.30
#